data_AF-A0A7W0HBI7-F1
#
_entry.id   AF-A0A7W0HBI7-F1
#
_cell.length_a   1.000
_cell.length_b   1.000
_cell.length_c   1.000
_cell.angle_alpha   90.00
_cell.angle_beta   90.00
_cell.angle_gamma   90.00
#
_symmetry.space_group_name_H-M   'P 1'
#
loop_
_entity.id
_entity.type
_entity.pdbx_description
1 polymer ?
#
loop_
_entity_poly.entity_id
_entity_poly.type
_entity_poly.pdbx_seq_one_letter_code
_entity_poly.pdbx_strand_id
1 'polypeptide(L)' 'MAPFAAGCSRGKTLGLNNLVGAAAEAGLVVAVGGMLWSVVSRLRRGGIAVVRCGACGRTASRAYPLCRRCRQPLS' A
#
# COMPACT_ATOMS: atom_id res chain seq x y z
N MET A 1 57.40 -26.43 2.98
CA MET A 1 57.19 -25.75 1.68
C MET A 1 55.71 -25.40 1.56
N ALA A 2 55.43 -24.10 1.47
CA ALA A 2 54.18 -23.38 1.17
C ALA A 2 52.85 -23.80 1.87
N PRO A 3 52.34 -23.01 2.83
CA PRO A 3 50.98 -23.14 3.33
C PRO A 3 49.95 -22.42 2.44
N PHE A 4 48.81 -23.09 2.22
CA PHE A 4 47.45 -22.55 2.16
C PHE A 4 47.27 -21.06 1.81
N ALA A 5 47.12 -20.77 0.52
CA ALA A 5 46.59 -19.49 0.02
C ALA A 5 45.19 -19.70 -0.60
N ALA A 6 44.19 -20.01 0.23
CA ALA A 6 42.80 -20.16 -0.21
C ALA A 6 41.83 -19.67 0.87
N GLY A 7 41.86 -18.36 1.19
CA GLY A 7 41.10 -17.86 2.36
C GLY A 7 40.54 -16.44 2.32
N CYS A 8 40.84 -15.58 1.34
CA CYS A 8 40.44 -14.17 1.43
C CYS A 8 39.23 -13.74 0.58
N SER A 9 38.70 -14.56 -0.32
CA SER A 9 37.60 -14.14 -1.21
C SER A 9 36.18 -14.44 -0.69
N ARG A 10 36.05 -15.25 0.37
CA ARG A 10 34.74 -15.75 0.86
C ARG A 10 34.01 -14.77 1.80
N GLY A 11 34.71 -13.79 2.37
CA GLY A 11 34.11 -12.77 3.25
C GLY A 11 33.39 -11.64 2.51
N LYS A 12 33.86 -11.26 1.30
CA LYS A 12 33.24 -10.18 0.51
C LYS A 12 31.83 -10.55 0.02
N THR A 13 31.61 -11.80 -0.36
CA THR A 13 30.30 -12.28 -0.83
C THR A 13 29.27 -12.38 0.29
N LEU A 14 29.68 -12.81 1.49
CA LEU A 14 28.80 -12.82 2.67
C LEU A 14 28.34 -11.39 3.05
N GLY A 15 29.24 -10.41 3.00
CA GLY A 15 28.88 -9.00 3.24
C GLY A 15 27.93 -8.42 2.19
N LEU A 16 28.18 -8.72 0.91
CA LEU A 16 27.33 -8.25 -0.20
C LEU A 16 25.91 -8.82 -0.12
N ASN A 17 25.77 -10.11 0.21
CA ASN A 17 24.47 -10.76 0.32
C ASN A 17 23.65 -10.20 1.50
N ASN A 18 24.31 -9.89 2.62
CA ASN A 18 23.64 -9.25 3.76
C ASN A 18 23.19 -7.82 3.41
N LEU A 19 24.01 -7.05 2.69
CA LEU A 19 23.65 -5.71 2.21
C LEU A 19 22.47 -5.75 1.22
N VAL A 20 22.49 -6.69 0.27
CA VAL A 20 21.40 -6.91 -0.68
C VAL A 20 20.13 -7.33 0.05
N GLY A 21 20.22 -8.23 1.03
CA GLY A 21 19.09 -8.64 1.88
C GLY A 21 18.49 -7.45 2.63
N ALA A 22 19.31 -6.70 3.35
CA ALA A 22 18.86 -5.52 4.10
C ALA A 22 18.24 -4.44 3.19
N ALA A 23 18.82 -4.22 2.01
CA ALA A 23 18.27 -3.30 1.02
C ALA A 23 16.93 -3.78 0.46
N ALA A 24 16.78 -5.08 0.23
CA ALA A 24 15.53 -5.68 -0.23
C ALA A 24 14.42 -5.57 0.83
N GLU A 25 14.74 -5.84 2.10
CA GLU A 25 13.78 -5.70 3.20
C GLU A 25 13.37 -4.24 3.40
N ALA A 26 14.32 -3.30 3.39
CA ALA A 26 14.03 -1.88 3.48
C ALA A 26 13.17 -1.40 2.30
N GLY A 27 13.48 -1.85 1.08
CA GLY A 27 12.71 -1.55 -0.12
C GLY A 27 11.27 -2.07 -0.03
N LEU A 28 11.08 -3.30 0.48
CA LEU A 28 9.76 -3.87 0.71
C LEU A 28 8.94 -3.04 1.69
N VAL A 29 9.52 -2.67 2.83
CA VAL A 29 8.84 -1.86 3.86
C VAL A 29 8.44 -0.50 3.30
N VAL A 30 9.32 0.16 2.55
CA VAL A 30 9.03 1.45 1.91
C VAL A 30 7.92 1.31 0.87
N ALA A 31 7.95 0.25 0.05
CA ALA A 31 6.92 -0.01 -0.95
C ALA A 31 5.54 -0.22 -0.32
N VAL A 32 5.46 -1.10 0.70
CA VAL A 32 4.22 -1.39 1.43
C VAL A 32 3.72 -0.14 2.16
N GLY A 33 4.62 0.57 2.86
CA GLY A 33 4.30 1.80 3.56
C GLY A 33 3.78 2.89 2.63
N GLY A 34 4.41 3.08 1.46
CA GLY A 34 3.96 4.02 0.44
C GLY A 34 2.59 3.66 -0.14
N MET A 35 2.32 2.38 -0.37
CA MET A 35 1.02 1.90 -0.85
C MET A 35 -0.09 2.17 0.17
N LEU A 36 0.14 1.81 1.43
CA LEU A 36 -0.78 2.09 2.55
C LEU A 36 -1.01 3.59 2.71
N TRP A 37 0.06 4.38 2.69
CA TRP A 37 -0.02 5.84 2.81
C TRP A 37 -0.83 6.46 1.67
N SER A 38 -0.70 5.95 0.45
CA SER A 38 -1.47 6.40 -0.70
C SER A 38 -2.97 6.12 -0.54
N VAL A 39 -3.33 4.93 -0.07
CA VAL A 39 -4.73 4.57 0.25
C VAL A 39 -5.30 5.46 1.35
N VAL A 40 -4.57 5.60 2.46
CA VAL A 40 -4.98 6.46 3.59
C VAL A 40 -5.09 7.92 3.16
N SER A 41 -4.19 8.41 2.31
CA SER A 41 -4.24 9.78 1.78
C SER A 41 -5.47 10.01 0.91
N ARG A 42 -5.87 9.04 0.09
CA ARG A 42 -7.11 9.10 -0.70
C ARG A 42 -8.36 9.08 0.18
N LEU A 43 -8.35 8.29 1.25
CA LEU A 43 -9.40 8.29 2.26
C LEU A 43 -9.49 9.64 2.98
N ARG A 44 -8.35 10.17 3.46
CA ARG A 44 -8.28 11.47 4.15
C ARG A 44 -8.70 12.65 3.28
N ARG A 45 -8.43 12.58 1.97
CA ARG A 45 -8.88 13.58 1.00
C ARG A 45 -10.39 13.51 0.70
N GLY A 46 -11.15 12.65 1.37
CA GLY A 46 -12.61 12.59 1.22
C GLY A 46 -13.07 12.04 -0.14
N GLY A 47 -12.22 11.27 -0.83
CA GLY A 47 -12.52 10.72 -2.16
C GLY A 47 -13.70 9.74 -2.20
N ILE A 48 -14.17 9.28 -1.03
CA ILE A 48 -15.44 8.58 -0.89
C ILE A 48 -16.49 9.67 -0.63
N ALA A 49 -16.94 10.33 -1.68
CA ALA A 49 -18.09 11.23 -1.62
C ALA A 49 -19.32 10.40 -1.26
N VAL A 50 -19.63 10.36 0.04
CA VAL A 50 -20.80 9.68 0.57
C VAL A 50 -22.02 10.52 0.19
N VAL A 51 -22.64 10.20 -0.94
CA VAL A 51 -23.92 10.82 -1.34
C VAL A 51 -24.96 10.39 -0.31
N ARG A 52 -25.73 11.33 0.25
CA ARG A 52 -26.86 11.00 1.13
C ARG A 52 -28.15 11.20 0.36
N CYS A 53 -29.10 10.30 0.54
CA CYS A 53 -30.43 10.49 -0.01
C CYS A 53 -31.18 11.56 0.78
N GLY A 54 -31.64 12.63 0.13
CA GLY A 54 -32.41 13.70 0.78
C GLY A 54 -33.71 13.22 1.44
N ALA A 55 -34.30 12.11 0.95
CA ALA A 55 -35.57 11.58 1.47
C ALA A 55 -35.41 10.70 2.72
N CYS A 56 -34.33 9.92 2.85
CA CYS A 56 -34.14 8.98 3.96
C CYS A 56 -32.89 9.22 4.81
N GLY A 57 -32.07 10.21 4.45
CA GLY A 57 -30.86 10.61 5.19
C GLY A 57 -29.71 9.61 5.16
N ARG A 58 -29.88 8.43 4.55
CA ARG A 58 -28.86 7.38 4.50
C ARG A 58 -27.87 7.56 3.36
N THR A 59 -26.69 6.98 3.55
CA THR A 59 -25.62 6.87 2.56
C THR A 59 -26.10 6.06 1.35
N ALA A 60 -26.07 6.68 0.18
CA ALA A 60 -26.40 6.09 -1.11
C ALA A 60 -25.17 6.12 -2.02
N SER A 61 -25.00 5.08 -2.83
CA SER A 61 -23.90 5.04 -3.81
C SER A 61 -24.22 5.94 -5.00
N ARG A 62 -23.30 6.84 -5.35
CA ARG A 62 -23.41 7.75 -6.51
C ARG A 62 -23.60 7.04 -7.86
N ALA A 63 -23.29 5.74 -7.93
CA ALA A 63 -23.43 4.92 -9.13
C ALA A 63 -24.89 4.65 -9.54
N TYR A 64 -25.86 4.88 -8.65
CA TYR A 64 -27.27 4.62 -8.93
C TYR A 64 -28.07 5.93 -8.93
N PRO A 65 -28.99 6.14 -9.90
CA PRO A 65 -29.86 7.32 -9.93
C PRO A 65 -30.97 7.26 -8.87
N LEU A 66 -31.23 6.08 -8.29
CA LEU A 66 -32.31 5.83 -7.33
C LEU A 66 -31.74 5.28 -6.02
N CYS A 67 -32.30 5.71 -4.89
CA CYS A 67 -31.97 5.13 -3.60
C CYS A 67 -32.49 3.68 -3.51
N ARG A 68 -31.63 2.74 -3.12
CA ARG A 68 -31.94 1.29 -3.05
C ARG A 68 -33.09 0.94 -2.08
N ARG A 69 -33.44 1.84 -1.16
CA ARG A 69 -34.47 1.60 -0.14
C ARG A 69 -35.77 2.35 -0.44
N CYS A 70 -35.73 3.67 -0.54
CA CYS A 70 -36.92 4.49 -0.77
C CYS A 70 -37.26 4.67 -2.26
N ARG A 71 -36.40 4.21 -3.18
CA ARG A 71 -36.56 4.36 -4.64
C ARG A 71 -36.79 5.81 -5.11
N GLN A 72 -36.48 6.79 -4.26
CA GLN A 72 -36.51 8.20 -4.62
C GLN A 72 -35.25 8.57 -5.42
N PRO A 73 -35.35 9.54 -6.34
CA PRO A 73 -34.19 10.07 -7.03
C PRO A 73 -33.21 10.68 -6.03
N LEU A 74 -31.92 10.46 -6.27
CA LEU A 74 -30.84 11.10 -5.52
C LEU A 74 -30.72 12.55 -6.02
N SER A 75 -31.36 13.48 -5.30
CA SER A 75 -31.22 14.94 -5.47
C SER A 75 -29.94 15.46 -4.81
#